data_AF-A0AA90U0H0-F1
#
_entry.id   AF-A0AA90U0H0-F1
#
_cell.length_a   1.000
_cell.length_b   1.000
_cell.length_c   1.000
_cell.angle_alpha   90.00
_cell.angle_beta   90.00
_cell.angle_gamma   90.00
#
_symmetry.space_group_name_H-M   'P 1'
#
loop_
_entity.id
_entity.type
_entity.pdbx_description
1 polymer ?
#
loop_
_entity_poly.entity_id
_entity_poly.type
_entity_poly.pdbx_seq_one_letter_code
_entity_poly.pdbx_strand_id
1 'polypeptide(L)'
;MMARQSSLYPFSNNPQSTVYDPFIDYATGEIKEGSHYFKPLSRTIMQYVEHLEHKFDGEIGVLERKHVHADGVVYIGKEANNIDEQELDVKKVQEFIDVEEIKRKILGIPQKEAERLGVGRSTFQDIKKRIFEHGYLIYNTPAAKKAA
;
A
#
# COMPACT_ATOMS: atom_id res chain seq x y z
N MET A 1 12.09 -30.64 6.65
CA MET A 1 12.75 -29.32 6.68
C MET A 1 12.12 -28.47 5.58
N MET A 2 11.09 -27.67 5.91
CA MET A 2 10.42 -26.80 4.92
C MET A 2 11.27 -25.53 4.78
N ALA A 3 11.85 -25.32 3.59
CA ALA A 3 12.66 -24.15 3.30
C ALA A 3 11.78 -22.89 3.38
N ARG A 4 12.15 -21.96 4.27
CA ARG A 4 11.54 -20.63 4.35
C ARG A 4 11.96 -19.86 3.10
N GLN A 5 11.07 -19.81 2.11
CA GLN A 5 11.27 -19.00 0.92
C GLN A 5 10.95 -17.54 1.27
N SER A 6 11.95 -16.81 1.71
CA SER A 6 11.86 -15.39 2.03
C SER A 6 12.63 -14.61 0.98
N SER A 7 11.94 -14.23 -0.10
CA SER A 7 12.46 -13.31 -1.11
C SER A 7 12.17 -11.88 -0.67
N LEU A 8 13.21 -11.07 -0.44
CA LEU A 8 13.06 -9.62 -0.23
C LEU A 8 13.44 -8.91 -1.52
N TYR A 9 12.51 -8.12 -2.03
CA TYR A 9 12.67 -7.37 -3.26
C TYR A 9 13.06 -5.91 -2.94
N PRO A 10 14.01 -5.28 -3.67
CA PRO A 10 14.41 -3.90 -3.44
C PRO A 10 13.24 -2.91 -3.66
N PHE A 11 13.22 -1.79 -2.93
CA PHE A 11 12.13 -0.82 -3.09
C PHE A 11 12.01 -0.31 -4.53
N SER A 12 10.80 -0.34 -5.11
CA SER A 12 10.49 0.15 -6.45
C SER A 12 9.31 1.10 -6.44
N ASN A 13 9.38 2.16 -7.26
CA ASN A 13 8.28 3.09 -7.51
C ASN A 13 7.26 2.54 -8.53
N ASN A 14 7.57 1.42 -9.19
CA ASN A 14 6.68 0.76 -10.15
C ASN A 14 6.40 -0.70 -9.72
N PRO A 15 5.41 -0.92 -8.85
CA PRO A 15 5.11 -2.24 -8.32
C PRO A 15 4.62 -3.24 -9.38
N GLN A 16 4.14 -2.75 -10.54
CA GLN A 16 3.71 -3.63 -11.63
C GLN A 16 4.89 -4.25 -12.39
N SER A 17 6.04 -3.55 -12.47
CA SER A 17 7.26 -4.10 -13.10
C SER A 17 8.05 -4.99 -12.15
N THR A 18 7.94 -4.75 -10.84
CA THR A 18 8.69 -5.45 -9.78
C THR A 18 8.63 -6.97 -9.84
N VAL A 19 7.52 -7.55 -10.27
CA VAL A 19 7.38 -9.01 -10.41
C VAL A 19 8.29 -9.62 -11.49
N TYR A 20 8.85 -8.81 -12.39
CA TYR A 20 9.76 -9.24 -13.45
C TYR A 20 11.22 -8.92 -13.16
N ASP A 21 11.48 -8.03 -12.21
CA ASP A 21 12.83 -7.58 -11.91
C ASP A 21 13.61 -8.63 -11.07
N PRO A 22 14.95 -8.61 -11.12
CA PRO A 22 15.78 -9.55 -10.37
C PRO A 22 15.72 -9.30 -8.85
N PHE A 23 15.80 -10.38 -8.07
CA PHE A 23 15.86 -10.36 -6.60
C PHE A 23 16.78 -11.45 -6.04
N ILE A 24 17.21 -11.30 -4.79
CA ILE A 24 18.09 -12.26 -4.12
C ILE A 24 17.23 -13.32 -3.41
N ASP A 25 17.46 -14.60 -3.73
CA ASP A 25 16.95 -15.70 -2.93
C ASP A 25 17.88 -15.95 -1.74
N TYR A 26 17.45 -15.59 -0.52
CA TYR A 26 18.26 -15.75 0.68
C TYR A 26 18.52 -17.20 1.09
N ALA A 27 17.73 -18.16 0.59
CA ALA A 27 17.97 -19.57 0.87
C ALA A 27 19.19 -20.11 0.11
N THR A 28 19.46 -19.58 -1.09
CA THR A 28 20.54 -20.06 -1.97
C THR A 28 21.63 -19.02 -2.21
N GLY A 29 21.36 -17.74 -1.95
CA GLY A 29 22.22 -16.60 -2.28
C GLY A 29 22.19 -16.21 -3.76
N GLU A 30 21.37 -16.87 -4.58
CA GLU A 30 21.31 -16.65 -6.03
C GLU A 30 20.39 -15.49 -6.39
N ILE A 31 20.72 -14.80 -7.48
CA ILE A 31 19.84 -13.81 -8.10
C ILE A 31 18.83 -14.56 -8.98
N LYS A 32 17.54 -14.38 -8.70
CA LYS A 32 16.42 -14.95 -9.46
C LYS A 32 15.61 -13.83 -10.10
N GLU A 33 14.93 -14.13 -11.20
CA GLU A 33 14.17 -13.15 -11.98
C GLU A 33 12.88 -13.79 -12.52
N GLY A 34 11.81 -12.99 -12.60
CA GLY A 34 10.56 -13.39 -13.23
C GLY A 34 9.45 -13.83 -12.27
N SER A 35 8.22 -13.72 -12.77
CA SER A 35 6.99 -13.86 -11.98
C SER A 35 6.71 -15.29 -11.51
N HIS A 36 7.29 -16.31 -12.13
CA HIS A 36 7.11 -17.72 -11.76
C HIS A 36 7.71 -18.06 -10.39
N TYR A 37 8.59 -17.22 -9.85
CA TYR A 37 9.08 -17.37 -8.48
C TYR A 37 8.15 -16.75 -7.42
N PHE A 38 7.19 -15.93 -7.82
CA PHE A 38 6.22 -15.32 -6.92
C PHE A 38 5.05 -16.27 -6.66
N LYS A 39 4.68 -16.41 -5.39
CA LYS A 39 3.50 -17.19 -5.00
C LYS A 39 2.26 -16.28 -5.00
N PRO A 40 1.10 -16.77 -5.47
CA PRO A 40 -0.16 -16.09 -5.24
C PRO A 40 -0.40 -15.87 -3.74
N LEU A 41 -1.05 -14.75 -3.40
CA LEU A 41 -1.40 -14.43 -2.01
C LEU A 41 -2.25 -15.54 -1.39
N SER A 42 -3.23 -16.08 -2.13
CA SER A 42 -4.07 -17.19 -1.68
C SER A 42 -3.26 -18.41 -1.26
N ARG A 43 -2.26 -18.80 -2.07
CA ARG A 43 -1.35 -19.91 -1.75
C ARG A 43 -0.51 -19.62 -0.51
N THR A 44 -0.06 -18.38 -0.36
CA THR A 44 0.73 -17.96 0.81
C THR A 44 -0.10 -18.00 2.10
N ILE A 45 -1.35 -17.52 2.05
CA ILE A 45 -2.30 -17.59 3.17
C ILE A 45 -2.59 -19.05 3.54
N MET A 46 -2.89 -19.90 2.55
CA MET A 46 -3.13 -21.33 2.82
C MET A 46 -1.89 -22.00 3.41
N GLN A 47 -0.70 -21.72 2.87
CA GLN A 47 0.56 -22.22 3.43
C GLN A 47 0.77 -21.75 4.87
N TYR A 48 0.39 -20.51 5.21
CA TYR A 48 0.48 -19.99 6.58
C TYR A 48 -0.53 -20.63 7.53
N VAL A 49 -1.76 -20.90 7.06
CA VAL A 49 -2.81 -21.59 7.84
C VAL A 49 -2.43 -23.05 8.08
N GLU A 50 -1.90 -23.72 7.05
CA GLU A 50 -1.46 -25.11 7.09
C GLU A 50 -0.08 -25.28 7.74
N HIS A 51 0.66 -24.19 7.91
CA HIS A 51 1.91 -24.23 8.65
C HIS A 51 1.59 -24.58 10.10
N LEU A 52 2.21 -25.64 10.62
CA LEU A 52 2.20 -26.06 12.03
C LEU A 52 2.94 -25.06 12.94
N GLU A 53 2.88 -23.78 12.61
CA GLU A 53 3.70 -22.72 13.17
C GLU A 53 3.29 -22.44 14.61
N HIS A 54 4.15 -22.89 15.55
CA HIS A 54 4.76 -22.26 16.74
C HIS A 54 3.98 -21.19 17.56
N LYS A 55 2.71 -20.97 17.27
CA LYS A 55 1.76 -20.08 17.96
C LYS A 55 1.32 -20.68 19.29
N PHE A 56 1.68 -21.93 19.53
CA PHE A 56 1.41 -22.66 20.74
C PHE A 56 2.72 -23.18 21.32
N ASP A 57 2.79 -23.28 22.64
CA ASP A 57 3.96 -23.77 23.37
C ASP A 57 3.80 -25.27 23.66
N GLY A 58 4.88 -26.04 23.42
CA GLY A 58 4.91 -27.50 23.58
C GLY A 58 4.80 -28.30 22.27
N GLU A 59 4.96 -29.64 22.38
CA GLU A 59 5.05 -30.55 21.23
C GLU A 59 3.87 -31.54 21.10
N ILE A 60 3.18 -31.89 22.20
CA ILE A 60 2.10 -32.89 22.23
C ILE A 60 0.98 -32.47 23.21
N GLY A 61 -0.29 -32.67 22.85
CA GLY A 61 -1.46 -32.45 23.71
C GLY A 61 -2.25 -31.19 23.37
N VAL A 62 -3.08 -30.71 24.31
CA VAL A 62 -3.74 -29.40 24.18
C VAL A 62 -2.69 -28.34 24.48
N LEU A 63 -2.16 -27.72 23.43
CA LEU A 63 -1.07 -26.75 23.54
C LEU A 63 -1.61 -25.35 23.86
N GLU A 64 -0.99 -24.68 24.81
CA GLU A 64 -1.33 -23.31 25.18
C GLU A 64 -0.77 -22.31 24.17
N ARG A 65 -1.43 -21.17 24.02
CA ARG A 65 -0.98 -20.14 23.08
C ARG A 65 0.37 -19.58 23.57
N LYS A 66 1.35 -19.52 22.67
CA LYS A 66 2.69 -19.01 22.97
C LYS A 66 2.61 -17.50 23.26
N HIS A 67 2.95 -17.12 24.48
CA HIS A 67 3.05 -15.73 24.89
C HIS A 67 4.40 -15.15 24.43
N VAL A 68 4.38 -14.24 23.47
CA VAL A 68 5.57 -13.53 23.03
C VAL A 68 5.77 -12.31 23.93
N HIS A 69 6.83 -12.33 24.74
CA HIS A 69 7.31 -11.12 25.41
C HIS A 69 8.25 -10.39 24.45
N ALA A 70 7.80 -9.27 23.92
CA ALA A 70 8.61 -8.44 23.05
C ALA A 70 9.32 -7.38 23.90
N ASP A 71 10.65 -7.42 23.99
CA ASP A 71 11.45 -6.40 24.67
C ASP A 71 11.44 -5.04 23.94
N GLY A 72 11.01 -5.04 22.67
CA GLY A 72 10.80 -3.84 21.87
C GLY A 72 10.12 -4.16 20.54
N VAL A 73 9.26 -3.25 20.08
CA VAL A 73 8.63 -3.30 18.75
C VAL A 73 9.34 -2.30 17.86
N VAL A 74 10.08 -2.78 16.86
CA VAL A 74 10.65 -1.92 15.82
C VAL A 74 9.65 -1.86 14.67
N TYR A 75 8.86 -0.80 14.62
CA TYR A 75 7.93 -0.54 13.53
C TYR A 75 8.71 -0.21 12.25
N ILE A 76 8.76 -1.14 11.29
CA ILE A 76 9.13 -0.84 9.91
C ILE A 76 7.95 -1.21 9.01
N GLY A 77 7.05 -0.25 8.87
CA GLY A 77 5.95 -0.27 7.91
C GLY A 77 5.54 1.17 7.65
N LYS A 78 5.23 1.51 6.39
CA LYS A 78 4.49 2.74 6.10
C LYS A 78 3.04 2.47 6.51
N GLU A 79 2.72 2.65 7.79
CA GLU A 79 1.35 2.51 8.26
C GLU A 79 0.52 3.69 7.74
N ALA A 80 -0.46 3.37 6.90
CA ALA A 80 -1.57 4.26 6.66
C ALA A 80 -2.53 4.15 7.86
N ASN A 81 -2.54 5.20 8.67
CA ASN A 81 -3.56 5.61 9.66
C ASN A 81 -3.83 4.70 10.88
N ASN A 82 -3.91 5.36 12.04
CA ASN A 82 -4.35 4.84 13.34
C ASN A 82 -5.50 3.82 13.22
N ILE A 83 -5.18 2.56 13.48
CA ILE A 83 -6.11 1.43 13.51
C ILE A 83 -6.99 1.46 14.76
N ASP A 84 -6.57 2.20 15.79
CA ASP A 84 -7.22 2.23 17.11
C ASP A 84 -8.48 3.11 17.18
N GLU A 85 -8.73 3.98 16.18
CA GLU A 85 -9.84 4.95 16.22
C GLU A 85 -10.96 4.70 15.19
N GLN A 86 -10.93 3.59 14.43
CA GLN A 86 -11.99 3.30 13.46
C GLN A 86 -12.78 2.05 13.86
N GLU A 87 -14.06 2.25 14.19
CA GLU A 87 -15.05 1.17 14.07
C GLU A 87 -15.00 0.67 12.62
N LEU A 88 -14.60 -0.58 12.43
CA LEU A 88 -14.56 -1.26 11.14
C LEU A 88 -16.00 -1.44 10.64
N ASP A 89 -16.61 -0.38 10.12
CA ASP A 89 -17.83 -0.49 9.33
C ASP A 89 -17.46 -1.06 7.96
N VAL A 90 -17.34 -2.38 7.90
CA VAL A 90 -16.91 -3.20 6.75
C VAL A 90 -17.77 -2.94 5.50
N LYS A 91 -18.88 -2.21 5.62
CA LYS A 91 -19.76 -1.82 4.50
C LYS A 91 -19.30 -0.59 3.75
N LYS A 92 -18.40 0.24 4.29
CA LYS A 92 -17.86 1.39 3.57
C LYS A 92 -16.61 0.99 2.80
N VAL A 93 -16.69 1.09 1.47
CA VAL A 93 -15.53 0.93 0.59
C VAL A 93 -14.52 2.02 0.93
N GLN A 94 -13.31 1.62 1.32
CA GLN A 94 -12.21 2.55 1.53
C GLN A 94 -11.66 2.95 0.16
N GLU A 95 -11.99 4.16 -0.29
CA GLU A 95 -11.50 4.71 -1.55
C GLU A 95 -10.07 5.22 -1.36
N PHE A 96 -9.11 4.53 -1.99
CA PHE A 96 -7.74 5.01 -2.10
C PHE A 96 -7.64 5.93 -3.32
N ILE A 97 -7.33 7.20 -3.06
CA ILE A 97 -7.25 8.23 -4.09
C ILE A 97 -5.77 8.50 -4.39
N ASP A 98 -5.35 8.31 -5.65
CA ASP A 98 -4.02 8.74 -6.10
C ASP A 98 -4.00 10.27 -6.25
N VAL A 99 -3.59 10.93 -5.17
CA VAL A 99 -3.53 12.39 -5.10
C VAL A 99 -2.50 12.95 -6.10
N GLU A 100 -1.43 12.23 -6.41
CA GLU A 100 -0.42 12.67 -7.37
C GLU A 100 -0.94 12.61 -8.80
N GLU A 101 -1.68 11.56 -9.16
CA GLU A 101 -2.36 11.49 -10.44
C GLU A 101 -3.35 12.64 -10.62
N ILE A 102 -4.13 12.95 -9.57
CA ILE A 102 -5.10 14.04 -9.60
C ILE A 102 -4.43 15.41 -9.71
N LYS A 103 -3.30 15.64 -9.02
CA LYS A 103 -2.51 16.87 -9.19
C LYS A 103 -2.09 17.04 -10.65
N ARG A 104 -1.59 15.98 -11.29
CA ARG A 104 -1.20 16.01 -12.71
C ARG A 104 -2.39 16.33 -13.62
N LYS A 105 -3.55 15.70 -13.39
CA LYS A 105 -4.79 15.97 -14.14
C LYS A 105 -5.22 17.42 -14.02
N ILE A 106 -5.32 17.95 -12.80
CA ILE A 106 -5.70 19.34 -12.53
C ILE A 106 -4.74 20.31 -13.21
N LEU A 107 -3.42 20.08 -13.13
CA LEU A 107 -2.43 20.92 -13.80
C LEU A 107 -2.57 20.91 -15.32
N GLY A 108 -2.93 19.76 -15.92
CA GLY A 108 -3.15 19.58 -17.35
C GLY A 108 -4.44 20.18 -17.90
N ILE A 109 -5.47 20.37 -17.08
CA ILE A 109 -6.77 20.90 -17.53
C ILE A 109 -6.65 22.39 -17.92
N PRO A 110 -7.11 22.80 -19.12
CA PRO A 110 -7.18 24.20 -19.51
C PRO A 110 -8.29 24.95 -18.77
N GLN A 111 -8.09 26.25 -18.54
CA GLN A 111 -9.03 27.10 -17.79
C GLN A 111 -10.48 27.02 -18.28
N LYS A 112 -10.67 26.95 -19.61
CA LYS A 112 -11.98 26.88 -20.27
C LYS A 112 -12.73 25.58 -19.96
N GLU A 113 -12.00 24.49 -19.75
CA GLU A 113 -12.58 23.19 -19.41
C GLU A 113 -12.93 23.12 -17.92
N ALA A 114 -12.09 23.69 -17.05
CA ALA A 114 -12.44 23.85 -15.63
C ALA A 114 -13.71 24.69 -15.43
N GLU A 115 -13.90 25.75 -16.22
CA GLU A 115 -15.13 26.55 -16.20
C GLU A 115 -16.36 25.76 -16.66
N ARG A 116 -16.21 24.88 -17.67
CA ARG A 116 -17.27 23.95 -18.09
C ARG A 116 -17.64 22.94 -17.00
N LEU A 117 -16.67 22.55 -16.18
CA LEU A 117 -16.87 21.70 -14.99
C LEU A 117 -17.46 22.48 -13.80
N GLY A 118 -17.73 23.78 -13.96
CA GLY A 118 -18.34 24.63 -12.95
C GLY A 118 -17.37 25.11 -11.87
N VAL A 119 -16.07 25.16 -12.18
CA VAL A 119 -15.04 25.73 -11.30
C VAL A 119 -14.71 27.14 -11.79
N GLY A 120 -14.90 28.13 -10.90
CA GLY A 120 -14.60 29.53 -11.20
C GLY A 120 -13.13 29.78 -11.49
N ARG A 121 -12.84 30.81 -12.30
CA ARG A 121 -11.50 31.11 -12.77
C ARG A 121 -10.48 31.34 -11.65
N SER A 122 -10.80 32.22 -10.71
CA SER A 122 -9.96 32.51 -9.55
C SER A 122 -9.71 31.24 -8.73
N THR A 123 -10.77 30.50 -8.41
CA THR A 123 -10.69 29.25 -7.64
C THR A 123 -9.78 28.22 -8.29
N PHE A 124 -9.89 28.02 -9.61
CA PHE A 124 -9.03 27.06 -10.33
C PHE A 124 -7.57 27.50 -10.34
N GLN A 125 -7.30 28.80 -10.52
CA GLN A 125 -5.94 29.34 -10.44
C GLN A 125 -5.34 29.19 -9.04
N ASP A 126 -6.12 29.44 -7.98
CA ASP A 126 -5.67 29.25 -6.60
C ASP A 126 -5.37 27.78 -6.28
N ILE A 127 -6.13 26.84 -6.87
CA ILE A 127 -5.84 25.41 -6.76
C ILE A 127 -4.52 25.09 -7.45
N LYS A 128 -4.33 25.50 -8.71
CA LYS A 128 -3.07 25.28 -9.44
C LYS A 128 -1.88 25.89 -8.72
N LYS A 129 -2.03 27.11 -8.21
CA LYS A 129 -0.99 27.81 -7.44
C LYS A 129 -0.58 27.01 -6.21
N ARG A 130 -1.53 26.50 -5.42
CA ARG A 130 -1.23 25.66 -4.25
C ARG A 130 -0.51 24.36 -4.62
N ILE A 131 -0.91 23.70 -5.70
CA ILE A 131 -0.25 22.49 -6.19
C ILE A 131 1.19 22.81 -6.60
N PHE A 132 1.41 23.93 -7.31
CA PHE A 132 2.72 24.31 -7.83
C PHE A 132 3.68 24.82 -6.74
N GLU A 133 3.21 25.69 -5.84
CA GLU A 133 4.04 26.36 -4.83
C GLU A 133 4.25 25.51 -3.57
N HIS A 134 3.22 24.78 -3.14
CA HIS A 134 3.24 24.06 -1.87
C HIS A 134 3.15 22.55 -2.03
N GLY A 135 2.95 22.04 -3.24
CA GLY A 135 2.98 20.60 -3.52
C GLY A 135 1.83 19.81 -2.90
N TYR A 136 0.74 20.46 -2.43
CA TYR A 136 -0.40 19.78 -1.82
C TYR A 136 -1.73 20.14 -2.48
N LEU A 137 -2.70 19.23 -2.39
CA LEU A 137 -4.06 19.39 -2.90
C LEU A 137 -5.07 19.09 -1.79
N ILE A 138 -6.03 20.00 -1.58
CA ILE A 138 -7.17 19.77 -0.70
C ILE A 138 -8.29 19.12 -1.51
N TYR A 139 -8.21 17.80 -1.68
CA TYR A 139 -9.14 17.02 -2.53
C TYR A 139 -10.60 17.12 -2.08
N ASN A 140 -10.87 17.22 -0.77
CA ASN A 140 -12.22 17.20 -0.23
C ASN A 140 -13.08 18.44 -0.56
N THR A 141 -12.52 19.44 -1.25
CA THR A 141 -13.29 20.60 -1.69
C THR A 141 -14.12 20.31 -2.94
N PRO A 142 -15.37 20.82 -3.05
CA PRO A 142 -16.20 20.60 -4.24
C PRO A 142 -15.53 21.04 -5.54
N ALA A 143 -14.72 22.10 -5.49
CA ALA A 143 -13.98 22.60 -6.64
C ALA A 143 -12.85 21.64 -7.07
N ALA A 144 -12.12 21.03 -6.13
CA ALA A 144 -11.09 20.05 -6.44
C ALA A 144 -11.70 18.76 -6.99
N LYS A 145 -12.82 18.27 -6.43
CA LYS A 145 -13.51 17.07 -6.94
C LYS A 145 -14.08 17.25 -8.35
N LYS A 146 -14.51 18.45 -8.71
CA LYS A 146 -15.01 18.77 -10.06
C LYS A 146 -13.90 18.89 -11.10
N ALA A 147 -12.68 19.20 -10.66
CA ALA A 147 -11.51 19.37 -11.51
C ALA A 147 -10.58 18.14 -11.55
N ALA A 148 -10.84 17.14 -10.70
CA ALA A 148 -10.11 15.87 -10.63
C ALA A 148 -10.70 14.84 -11.59
#